data_AF-A0AAW6YRT5-F1
#
_entry.id   AF-A0AAW6YRT5-F1
#
_cell.length_a   1.000
_cell.length_b   1.000
_cell.length_c   1.000
_cell.angle_alpha   90.00
_cell.angle_beta   90.00
_cell.angle_gamma   90.00
#
_symmetry.space_group_name_H-M   'P 1'
#
loop_
_entity.id
_entity.type
_entity.pdbx_description
1 polymer ?
#
loop_
_entity_poly.entity_id
_entity_poly.type
_entity_poly.pdbx_seq_one_letter_code
_entity_poly.pdbx_strand_id
1 'polypeptide(L)'
;SIYDSYNIIGQMVMLALIQTGGLGLMTIIGSIYHTIGQNIGLKNQIATGAALNHSENYKIGDFLTRIIRYTAIIEGTGFILLSTYFVPRFGWAKGLWNGLFTAISAFCNAGFDIMGNNSLIDLKTVPVLNWTIMAL
;
A
#
# COMPACT_ATOMS: atom_id res chain seq x y z
N SER A 1 -11.62 -15.48 -12.92
CA SER A 1 -11.12 -14.33 -12.12
C SER A 1 -11.20 -14.65 -10.63
N ILE A 2 -10.55 -13.88 -9.74
CA ILE A 2 -10.64 -14.09 -8.26
C ILE A 2 -12.10 -14.15 -7.81
N TYR A 3 -12.95 -13.35 -8.46
CA TYR A 3 -14.40 -13.34 -8.27
C TYR A 3 -15.07 -14.71 -8.51
N ASP A 4 -14.56 -15.51 -9.45
CA ASP A 4 -15.17 -16.80 -9.83
C ASP A 4 -14.65 -17.96 -8.98
N SER A 5 -13.47 -17.82 -8.38
CA SER A 5 -12.79 -18.89 -7.63
C SER A 5 -12.92 -18.75 -6.12
N TYR A 6 -13.12 -17.54 -5.59
CA TYR A 6 -13.12 -17.29 -4.15
C TYR A 6 -14.38 -16.56 -3.67
N ASN A 7 -15.02 -17.14 -2.65
CA ASN A 7 -16.04 -16.46 -1.85
C ASN A 7 -15.40 -15.29 -1.06
N ILE A 8 -16.22 -14.42 -0.49
CA ILE A 8 -15.84 -13.19 0.24
C ILE A 8 -14.75 -13.46 1.30
N ILE A 9 -14.79 -14.60 1.98
CA ILE A 9 -13.75 -14.99 2.95
C ILE A 9 -12.38 -15.17 2.28
N GLY A 10 -12.33 -15.85 1.12
CA GLY A 10 -11.08 -16.04 0.38
C GLY A 10 -10.52 -14.71 -0.15
N GLN A 11 -11.40 -13.79 -0.54
CA GLN A 11 -11.01 -12.45 -0.97
C GLN A 11 -10.42 -11.63 0.19
N MET A 12 -10.99 -11.75 1.41
CA MET A 12 -10.41 -11.15 2.63
C MET A 12 -9.02 -11.72 2.96
N VAL A 13 -8.85 -13.04 2.86
CA VAL A 13 -7.55 -13.68 3.10
C VAL A 13 -6.51 -13.20 2.10
N MET A 14 -6.87 -13.09 0.82
CA MET A 14 -5.94 -12.55 -0.18
C MET A 14 -5.59 -11.09 0.07
N LEU A 15 -6.55 -10.26 0.46
CA LEU A 15 -6.26 -8.88 0.86
C LEU A 15 -5.25 -8.81 2.00
N ALA A 16 -5.40 -9.66 3.02
CA ALA A 16 -4.44 -9.73 4.13
C ALA A 16 -3.05 -10.17 3.66
N LEU A 17 -2.96 -11.12 2.73
CA LEU A 17 -1.69 -11.57 2.15
C LEU A 17 -1.02 -10.48 1.31
N ILE A 18 -1.80 -9.74 0.51
CA ILE A 18 -1.32 -8.61 -0.29
C ILE A 18 -0.76 -7.52 0.65
N GLN A 19 -1.51 -7.15 1.68
CA GLN A 19 -1.11 -6.13 2.64
C GLN A 19 0.20 -6.50 3.36
N THR A 20 0.28 -7.74 3.85
CA THR A 20 1.45 -8.21 4.61
C THR A 20 2.67 -8.36 3.71
N GLY A 21 2.50 -8.80 2.47
CA GLY A 21 3.56 -8.84 1.47
C GLY A 21 4.08 -7.44 1.10
N GLY A 22 3.17 -6.50 0.83
CA GLY A 22 3.53 -5.11 0.48
C GLY A 22 4.26 -4.38 1.59
N LEU A 23 3.73 -4.42 2.82
CA LEU A 23 4.36 -3.79 3.99
C LEU A 23 5.72 -4.41 4.34
N GLY A 24 5.86 -5.73 4.15
CA GLY A 24 7.12 -6.44 4.39
C GLY A 24 8.25 -5.92 3.51
N LEU A 25 8.00 -5.77 2.20
CA LEU A 25 8.99 -5.24 1.25
C LEU A 25 9.39 -3.79 1.60
N MET A 26 8.41 -2.93 1.88
CA MET A 26 8.64 -1.52 2.23
C MET A 26 9.49 -1.38 3.50
N THR A 27 9.27 -2.25 4.48
CA THR A 27 10.05 -2.30 5.72
C THR A 27 11.50 -2.69 5.45
N ILE A 28 11.74 -3.73 4.63
CA ILE A 28 13.09 -4.20 4.27
C ILE A 28 13.85 -3.09 3.53
N ILE A 29 13.23 -2.48 2.52
CA ILE A 29 13.83 -1.39 1.74
C ILE A 29 14.14 -0.21 2.65
N GLY A 30 13.20 0.19 3.52
CA GLY A 30 13.38 1.26 4.49
C GLY A 30 14.54 1.01 5.45
N SER A 31 14.69 -0.23 5.95
CA SER A 31 15.79 -0.64 6.82
C SER A 31 17.15 -0.57 6.13
N ILE A 32 17.23 -0.99 4.85
CA ILE A 32 18.45 -0.89 4.06
C ILE A 32 18.84 0.57 3.82
N TYR A 33 17.89 1.40 3.37
CA TYR A 33 18.12 2.84 3.18
C TYR A 33 18.58 3.53 4.46
N HIS A 34 17.96 3.17 5.59
CA HIS A 34 18.36 3.69 6.88
C HIS A 34 19.80 3.30 7.24
N THR A 35 20.16 2.02 7.07
CA THR A 35 21.52 1.53 7.35
C THR A 35 22.57 2.26 6.49
N ILE A 36 22.25 2.54 5.23
CA ILE A 36 23.13 3.31 4.33
C ILE A 36 23.24 4.78 4.77
N GLY A 37 22.12 5.43 5.10
CA GLY A 37 22.09 6.83 5.54
C GLY A 37 22.79 7.06 6.88
N GLN A 38 22.65 6.12 7.82
CA GLN A 38 23.34 6.16 9.11
C GLN A 38 24.86 6.09 8.95
N ASN A 39 25.39 5.27 8.03
CA ASN A 39 26.84 5.20 7.79
C ASN A 39 27.45 6.53 7.31
N ILE A 40 26.69 7.34 6.58
CA ILE A 40 27.12 8.69 6.14
C ILE A 40 27.04 9.68 7.30
N GLY A 41 25.98 9.62 8.11
CA GLY A 41 25.81 10.44 9.31
C GLY A 41 26.85 10.17 10.39
N LEU A 42 27.16 8.89 10.65
CA LEU A 42 28.16 8.46 11.64
C LEU A 42 29.56 8.98 11.28
N LYS A 43 29.95 8.88 10.00
CA LYS A 43 31.24 9.41 9.52
C LYS A 43 31.37 10.91 9.77
N ASN A 44 30.30 11.68 9.51
CA ASN A 44 30.28 13.12 9.77
C ASN A 44 30.25 13.44 11.27
N GLN A 45 29.50 12.69 12.08
CA GLN A 45 29.44 12.90 13.53
C GLN A 45 30.74 12.52 14.25
N ILE A 46 31.43 11.46 13.81
CA ILE A 46 32.76 11.07 14.29
C ILE A 46 33.78 12.17 13.91
N ALA A 47 33.73 12.68 12.68
CA ALA A 47 34.60 13.79 12.24
C ALA A 47 34.39 15.08 13.05
N THR A 48 33.20 15.28 13.63
CA THR A 48 32.86 16.47 14.44
C THR A 48 32.95 16.22 15.96
N GLY A 49 33.35 15.02 16.40
CA GLY A 49 33.46 14.66 17.83
C GLY A 49 32.12 14.47 18.56
N ALA A 50 30.98 14.59 17.87
CA ALA A 50 29.63 14.49 18.45
C ALA A 50 29.19 13.04 18.74
N ALA A 51 29.91 12.06 18.21
CA ALA A 51 29.58 10.63 18.29
C ALA A 51 29.59 10.05 19.71
N LEU A 52 30.20 10.72 20.70
CA LEU A 52 30.30 10.21 22.08
C LEU A 52 29.02 10.42 22.92
N ASN A 53 28.09 11.29 22.49
CA ASN A 53 26.93 11.67 23.31
C ASN A 53 25.56 11.33 22.71
N HIS A 54 25.47 10.85 21.47
CA HIS A 54 24.18 10.69 20.79
C HIS A 54 23.81 9.21 20.62
N SER A 55 23.28 8.62 21.69
CA SER A 55 22.50 7.38 21.63
C SER A 55 21.14 7.70 20.99
N GLU A 56 21.13 7.90 19.67
CA GLU A 56 19.87 7.96 18.93
C GLU A 56 19.30 6.55 18.82
N ASN A 57 18.63 6.10 19.88
CA ASN A 57 17.82 4.88 19.89
C ASN A 57 16.59 5.10 19.01
N TYR A 58 16.78 5.07 17.70
CA TYR A 58 15.68 5.08 16.74
C TYR A 58 14.90 3.77 16.88
N LYS A 59 13.67 3.86 17.39
CA LYS A 59 12.82 2.70 17.61
C LYS A 59 12.26 2.25 16.27
N ILE A 60 12.66 1.07 15.81
CA ILE A 60 12.10 0.40 14.63
C ILE A 60 10.55 0.36 14.68
N GLY A 61 9.97 0.31 15.88
CA GLY A 61 8.53 0.37 16.11
C GLY A 61 7.87 1.69 15.68
N ASP A 62 8.54 2.83 15.87
CA ASP A 62 8.03 4.14 15.44
C ASP A 62 8.04 4.25 13.91
N PHE A 63 9.08 3.70 13.28
CA PHE A 63 9.18 3.61 11.83
C PHE A 63 8.07 2.75 11.23
N LEU A 64 7.85 1.54 11.78
CA LEU A 64 6.79 0.63 11.35
C LEU A 64 5.39 1.26 11.49
N THR A 65 5.13 1.88 12.64
CA THR A 65 3.84 2.54 12.92
C THR A 65 3.58 3.67 11.93
N ARG A 66 4.63 4.40 11.56
CA ARG A 66 4.55 5.49 10.58
C ARG A 66 4.26 4.98 9.18
N ILE A 67 4.90 3.88 8.73
CA ILE A 67 4.59 3.23 7.45
C ILE A 67 3.13 2.79 7.42
N ILE A 68 2.69 2.02 8.42
CA ILE A 68 1.32 1.50 8.48
C ILE A 68 0.31 2.66 8.40
N ARG A 69 0.56 3.75 9.13
CA ARG A 69 -0.32 4.92 9.10
C ARG A 69 -0.35 5.60 7.74
N TYR A 70 0.78 5.79 7.08
CA TYR A 70 0.81 6.40 5.75
C TYR A 70 0.16 5.50 4.70
N THR A 71 0.42 4.20 4.74
CA THR A 71 -0.22 3.21 3.88
C THR A 71 -1.73 3.27 4.01
N ALA A 72 -2.27 3.22 5.24
CA ALA A 72 -3.70 3.28 5.47
C ALA A 72 -4.35 4.59 4.97
N ILE A 73 -3.64 5.72 5.04
CA ILE A 73 -4.12 7.00 4.50
C ILE A 73 -4.17 6.95 2.97
N ILE A 74 -3.09 6.49 2.33
CA ILE A 74 -3.00 6.43 0.87
C ILE A 74 -4.04 5.46 0.31
N GLU A 75 -4.10 4.23 0.84
CA GLU A 75 -5.11 3.23 0.47
C GLU A 75 -6.52 3.74 0.73
N GLY A 76 -6.76 4.43 1.84
CA GLY A 76 -8.05 5.04 2.17
C GLY A 76 -8.46 6.13 1.17
N THR A 77 -7.53 6.99 0.75
CA THR A 77 -7.81 8.00 -0.27
C THR A 77 -8.09 7.37 -1.64
N GLY A 78 -7.30 6.38 -2.04
CA GLY A 78 -7.54 5.61 -3.27
C GLY A 78 -8.89 4.90 -3.23
N PHE A 79 -9.22 4.27 -2.11
CA PHE A 79 -10.51 3.62 -1.88
C PHE A 79 -11.69 4.57 -2.08
N ILE A 80 -11.65 5.76 -1.50
CA ILE A 80 -12.72 6.77 -1.64
C ILE A 80 -12.86 7.18 -3.11
N LEU A 81 -11.75 7.48 -3.78
CA LEU A 81 -11.75 7.88 -5.19
C LEU A 81 -12.30 6.78 -6.10
N LEU A 82 -11.84 5.53 -5.93
CA LEU A 82 -12.35 4.38 -6.69
C LEU A 82 -13.83 4.11 -6.39
N SER A 83 -14.26 4.31 -5.14
CA SER A 83 -15.66 4.14 -4.73
C SER A 83 -16.61 5.12 -5.43
N THR A 84 -16.14 6.33 -5.79
CA THR A 84 -16.97 7.27 -6.57
C THR A 84 -17.40 6.71 -7.92
N TYR A 85 -16.61 5.79 -8.49
CA TYR A 85 -16.92 5.11 -9.74
C TYR A 85 -17.67 3.79 -9.51
N PHE A 86 -17.23 2.97 -8.55
CA PHE A 86 -17.77 1.63 -8.35
C PHE A 86 -19.12 1.60 -7.65
N VAL A 87 -19.38 2.49 -6.69
CA VAL A 87 -20.65 2.52 -5.94
C VAL A 87 -21.86 2.81 -6.83
N PRO A 88 -21.83 3.83 -7.72
CA PRO A 88 -22.96 4.08 -8.63
C PRO A 88 -23.26 2.93 -9.58
N ARG A 89 -22.25 2.12 -9.93
CA ARG A 89 -22.37 1.07 -10.96
C ARG A 89 -22.71 -0.30 -10.40
N PHE A 90 -22.20 -0.63 -9.22
CA PHE A 90 -22.34 -1.96 -8.61
C PHE A 90 -23.14 -1.95 -7.30
N GLY A 91 -23.61 -0.78 -6.86
CA GLY A 91 -24.28 -0.57 -5.58
C GLY A 91 -23.29 -0.45 -4.42
N TRP A 92 -23.81 -0.12 -3.23
CA TRP A 92 -22.98 0.18 -2.05
C TRP A 92 -22.11 -0.99 -1.62
N ALA A 93 -22.69 -2.16 -1.33
CA ALA A 93 -21.92 -3.29 -0.80
C ALA A 93 -20.83 -3.76 -1.76
N LYS A 94 -21.18 -3.98 -3.03
CA LYS A 94 -20.25 -4.51 -4.03
C LYS A 94 -19.29 -3.44 -4.55
N GLY A 95 -19.75 -2.20 -4.67
CA GLY A 95 -18.92 -1.08 -5.13
C GLY A 95 -17.86 -0.69 -4.12
N LEU A 96 -18.20 -0.63 -2.82
CA LEU A 96 -17.21 -0.41 -1.76
C LEU A 96 -16.22 -1.58 -1.68
N TRP A 97 -16.70 -2.82 -1.77
CA TRP A 97 -15.82 -3.99 -1.76
C TRP A 97 -14.81 -3.98 -2.92
N ASN A 98 -15.27 -3.70 -4.15
CA ASN A 98 -14.41 -3.55 -5.31
C ASN A 98 -13.42 -2.39 -5.16
N GLY A 99 -13.89 -1.24 -4.68
CA GLY A 99 -13.02 -0.08 -4.44
C GLY A 99 -11.91 -0.38 -3.44
N LEU A 100 -12.23 -1.08 -2.34
CA LEU A 100 -11.25 -1.40 -1.30
C LEU A 100 -10.24 -2.43 -1.82
N PHE A 101 -10.73 -3.47 -2.51
CA PHE A 101 -9.87 -4.51 -3.06
C PHE A 101 -8.88 -3.95 -4.08
N THR A 102 -9.38 -3.15 -5.02
CA THR A 102 -8.54 -2.54 -6.05
C THR A 102 -7.57 -1.50 -5.47
N ALA A 103 -7.96 -0.73 -4.44
CA ALA A 103 -7.06 0.23 -3.80
C ALA A 103 -5.84 -0.44 -3.16
N ILE A 104 -6.06 -1.46 -2.33
CA ILE A 104 -5.00 -2.19 -1.64
C ILE A 104 -4.12 -2.95 -2.66
N SER A 105 -4.74 -3.60 -3.64
CA SER A 105 -4.01 -4.33 -4.68
C SER A 105 -3.14 -3.41 -5.55
N ALA A 106 -3.64 -2.22 -5.91
CA ALA A 106 -2.87 -1.23 -6.65
C ALA A 106 -1.69 -0.69 -5.84
N PHE A 107 -1.93 -0.24 -4.61
CA PHE A 107 -0.88 0.30 -3.73
C PHE A 107 0.22 -0.72 -3.44
N CYS A 108 -0.17 -1.97 -3.17
CA CYS A 108 0.77 -3.07 -2.98
C CYS A 108 1.35 -3.63 -4.29
N ASN A 109 1.04 -3.02 -5.45
CA ASN A 109 1.47 -3.45 -6.78
C ASN A 109 1.22 -4.94 -7.08
N ALA A 110 0.13 -5.48 -6.52
CA ALA A 110 -0.19 -6.90 -6.59
C ALA A 110 -0.85 -7.29 -7.92
N GLY A 111 -1.52 -6.34 -8.59
CA GLY A 111 -2.13 -6.55 -9.91
C GLY A 111 -3.38 -7.44 -9.91
N PHE A 112 -3.95 -7.73 -8.74
CA PHE A 112 -5.16 -8.53 -8.58
C PHE A 112 -6.42 -7.66 -8.58
N ASP A 113 -7.52 -8.18 -9.13
CA ASP A 113 -8.84 -7.56 -9.09
C ASP A 113 -9.97 -8.59 -8.88
N ILE A 114 -11.15 -8.09 -8.54
CA ILE A 114 -12.37 -8.89 -8.34
C ILE A 114 -13.49 -8.50 -9.32
N MET A 115 -13.13 -7.92 -10.47
CA MET A 115 -14.06 -7.42 -11.49
C MET A 115 -14.55 -8.50 -12.47
N GLY A 116 -14.09 -9.74 -12.33
CA GLY A 116 -14.43 -10.85 -13.24
C GLY A 116 -13.40 -11.03 -14.36
N ASN A 117 -13.78 -11.75 -15.43
CA ASN A 117 -12.84 -12.24 -16.45
C ASN A 117 -12.14 -11.17 -17.29
N ASN A 118 -12.73 -9.98 -17.40
CA ASN A 118 -12.13 -8.87 -18.16
C ASN A 118 -11.30 -7.92 -17.29
N SER A 119 -11.16 -8.19 -15.98
CA SER A 119 -10.41 -7.32 -15.08
C SER A 119 -10.82 -5.84 -15.25
N LEU A 120 -9.85 -4.93 -15.28
CA LEU A 120 -10.02 -3.50 -15.50
C LEU A 120 -10.04 -3.11 -17.00
N ILE A 121 -9.98 -4.07 -17.94
CA ILE A 121 -9.83 -3.81 -19.38
C ILE A 121 -10.98 -2.96 -19.93
N ASP A 122 -12.20 -3.25 -19.48
CA ASP A 122 -13.42 -2.54 -19.91
C ASP A 122 -13.49 -1.09 -19.35
N LEU A 123 -12.60 -0.75 -18.42
CA LEU A 123 -12.54 0.53 -17.73
C LEU A 123 -11.39 1.42 -18.21
N LYS A 124 -10.70 1.04 -19.30
CA LYS A 124 -9.52 1.76 -19.83
C LYS A 124 -9.76 3.23 -20.17
N THR A 125 -11.01 3.64 -20.44
CA THR A 125 -11.37 5.02 -20.77
C THR A 125 -11.79 5.86 -19.58
N VAL A 126 -11.81 5.29 -18.37
CA VAL A 126 -12.25 5.99 -17.15
C VAL A 126 -11.06 6.72 -16.51
N PRO A 127 -10.97 8.06 -16.62
CA PRO A 127 -9.78 8.79 -16.20
C PRO A 127 -9.56 8.73 -14.70
N VAL A 128 -10.63 8.86 -13.90
CA VAL A 128 -10.57 8.81 -12.43
C VAL A 128 -9.95 7.49 -11.96
N LEU A 129 -10.36 6.37 -12.57
CA LEU A 129 -9.87 5.05 -12.19
C LEU A 129 -8.39 4.91 -12.52
N ASN A 130 -8.01 5.23 -13.76
CA ASN A 130 -6.63 5.12 -14.22
C ASN A 130 -5.69 6.02 -13.41
N TRP A 131 -6.07 7.28 -13.19
CA TRP A 131 -5.23 8.23 -12.45
C TRP A 131 -5.07 7.82 -10.99
N THR A 132 -6.14 7.29 -10.37
CA THR A 132 -6.07 6.80 -9.01
C THR A 132 -5.16 5.57 -8.91
N ILE A 133 -5.30 4.60 -9.81
CA ILE A 133 -4.47 3.38 -9.81
C ILE A 133 -3.00 3.71 -10.10
N MET A 134 -2.71 4.66 -10.99
CA MET A 134 -1.33 5.09 -11.26
C MET A 134 -0.68 5.86 -10.11
N ALA A 135 -1.49 6.50 -9.25
CA ALA A 135 -1.02 7.29 -8.12
C ALA A 135 -0.84 6.47 -6.84
N LEU A 136 -1.51 5.30 -6.75
CA LEU A 136 -1.37 4.30 -5.69
C LEU A 136 -0.10 3.47 -5.90
#